data_AF-A0A7C5WYI9-F1
#
_entry.id   AF-A0A7C5WYI9-F1
#
_cell.length_a   1.000
_cell.length_b   1.000
_cell.length_c   1.000
_cell.angle_alpha   90.00
_cell.angle_beta   90.00
_cell.angle_gamma   90.00
#
_symmetry.space_group_name_H-M   'P 1'
#
loop_
_entity.id
_entity.type
_entity.pdbx_description
1 polymer ?
#
loop_
_entity_poly.entity_id
_entity_poly.type
_entity_poly.pdbx_seq_one_letter_code
_entity_poly.pdbx_strand_id
1 'polypeptide(L)'
;PSILFDLEPGDIFVIRNVANLVPPFETRGDYHGTSAALEFAVTCLQVKQIVVLGHANCGGIRALMDNDGSIKPDSFIDSWMQIAEPARNEVLSREDLETPAQRIDACEKTAVSYSLKNLMTHPWIRSRVESGDLDLVGCYYDLHRGELVEVDEINAASLAAAD
;
A
#
# COMPACT_ATOMS: atom_id res chain seq x y z
N PRO A 1 -3.95 -7.94 11.58
CA PRO A 1 -4.82 -6.74 11.52
C PRO A 1 -5.83 -6.68 12.66
N SER A 2 -6.78 -7.62 12.78
CA SER A 2 -7.83 -7.55 13.81
C SER A 2 -7.29 -7.52 15.24
N ILE A 3 -6.25 -8.31 15.56
CA ILE A 3 -5.58 -8.25 16.88
C ILE A 3 -4.84 -6.92 17.09
N LEU A 4 -4.23 -6.38 16.04
CA LEU A 4 -3.43 -5.15 16.12
C LEU A 4 -4.31 -3.92 16.41
N PHE A 5 -5.52 -3.91 15.86
CA PHE A 5 -6.47 -2.82 15.97
C PHE A 5 -7.56 -3.07 17.03
N ASP A 6 -7.47 -4.16 17.80
CA ASP A 6 -8.46 -4.57 18.79
C ASP A 6 -9.92 -4.58 18.24
N LEU A 7 -10.09 -5.23 17.08
CA LEU A 7 -11.35 -5.21 16.32
C LEU A 7 -12.17 -6.47 16.53
N GLU A 8 -13.50 -6.32 16.53
CA GLU A 8 -14.46 -7.41 16.61
C GLU A 8 -14.74 -8.04 15.23
N PRO A 9 -15.25 -9.29 15.17
CA PRO A 9 -15.69 -9.88 13.92
C PRO A 9 -16.78 -9.02 13.23
N GLY A 10 -16.47 -8.54 12.04
CA GLY A 10 -17.36 -7.68 11.25
C GLY A 10 -16.86 -6.25 11.08
N ASP A 11 -15.92 -5.79 11.91
CA ASP A 11 -15.42 -4.41 11.87
C ASP A 11 -14.47 -4.13 10.70
N ILE A 12 -13.85 -5.17 10.14
CA ILE A 12 -12.82 -5.03 9.10
C ILE A 12 -13.04 -5.98 7.93
N PHE A 13 -12.94 -5.42 6.73
CA PHE A 13 -12.79 -6.16 5.48
C PHE A 13 -11.31 -6.20 5.09
N VAL A 14 -10.72 -7.39 4.97
CA VAL A 14 -9.27 -7.57 4.88
C VAL A 14 -8.86 -8.11 3.51
N ILE A 15 -7.93 -7.41 2.86
CA ILE A 15 -7.17 -7.89 1.71
C ILE A 15 -5.73 -8.16 2.17
N ARG A 16 -5.19 -9.34 1.85
CA ARG A 16 -3.77 -9.66 2.07
C ARG A 16 -3.16 -10.15 0.78
N ASN A 17 -2.13 -9.47 0.32
CA ASN A 17 -1.35 -9.82 -0.85
C ASN A 17 0.15 -9.61 -0.55
N VAL A 18 1.01 -9.92 -1.52
CA VAL A 18 2.45 -9.76 -1.37
C VAL A 18 2.80 -8.27 -1.29
N ALA A 19 3.52 -7.89 -0.22
CA ALA A 19 3.96 -6.52 0.04
C ALA A 19 2.84 -5.48 0.13
N ASN A 20 1.61 -5.88 0.49
CA ASN A 20 0.47 -4.99 0.77
C ASN A 20 0.23 -3.94 -0.32
N LEU A 21 0.48 -4.31 -1.58
CA LEU A 21 0.45 -3.39 -2.71
C LEU A 21 -0.97 -3.20 -3.23
N VAL A 22 -1.25 -1.96 -3.62
CA VAL A 22 -2.46 -1.60 -4.37
C VAL A 22 -2.06 -1.35 -5.82
N PRO A 23 -2.60 -2.10 -6.80
CA PRO A 23 -2.37 -1.80 -8.20
C PRO A 23 -3.09 -0.50 -8.61
N PRO A 24 -2.54 0.25 -9.59
CA PRO A 24 -3.26 1.37 -10.18
C PRO A 24 -4.56 0.89 -10.85
N PHE A 25 -5.50 1.80 -11.03
CA PHE A 25 -6.73 1.52 -11.78
C PHE A 25 -6.40 1.20 -13.23
N GLU A 26 -6.90 0.05 -13.70
CA GLU A 26 -6.85 -0.33 -15.09
C GLU A 26 -8.15 -1.02 -15.51
N THR A 27 -8.42 -1.03 -16.81
CA THR A 27 -9.66 -1.59 -17.39
C THR A 27 -9.40 -2.72 -18.39
N ARG A 28 -8.15 -3.15 -18.53
CA ARG A 28 -7.71 -4.02 -19.64
C ARG A 28 -7.27 -5.43 -19.22
N GLY A 29 -7.19 -5.73 -17.93
CA GLY A 29 -6.82 -7.07 -17.46
C GLY A 29 -8.02 -7.95 -17.11
N ASP A 30 -7.74 -9.26 -17.00
CA ASP A 30 -8.76 -10.29 -16.83
C ASP A 30 -9.29 -10.37 -15.39
N TYR A 31 -8.43 -10.72 -14.43
CA TYR A 31 -8.83 -10.96 -13.04
C TYR A 31 -7.96 -10.16 -12.06
N HIS A 32 -8.54 -9.13 -11.43
CA HIS A 32 -7.88 -8.27 -10.46
C HIS A 32 -8.43 -8.45 -9.06
N GLY A 33 -7.91 -9.44 -8.31
CA GLY A 33 -8.41 -9.76 -6.97
C GLY A 33 -8.38 -8.58 -5.99
N THR A 34 -7.29 -7.80 -5.97
CA THR A 34 -7.17 -6.61 -5.11
C THR A 34 -8.17 -5.52 -5.52
N SER A 35 -8.25 -5.20 -6.82
CA SER A 35 -9.16 -4.15 -7.32
C SER A 35 -10.62 -4.51 -7.11
N ALA A 36 -11.02 -5.76 -7.38
CA ALA A 36 -12.39 -6.24 -7.16
C ALA A 36 -12.78 -6.19 -5.67
N ALA A 37 -11.86 -6.58 -4.79
CA ALA A 37 -12.09 -6.51 -3.34
C ALA A 37 -12.20 -5.07 -2.84
N LEU A 38 -11.37 -4.15 -3.36
CA LEU A 38 -11.47 -2.72 -3.05
C LEU A 38 -12.79 -2.12 -3.55
N GLU A 39 -13.20 -2.44 -4.78
CA GLU A 39 -14.47 -1.94 -5.36
C GLU A 39 -15.66 -2.42 -4.52
N PHE A 40 -15.68 -3.70 -4.12
CA PHE A 40 -16.72 -4.22 -3.23
C PHE A 40 -16.73 -3.50 -1.87
N ALA A 41 -15.57 -3.28 -1.26
CA ALA A 41 -15.47 -2.58 0.02
C ALA A 41 -16.00 -1.14 -0.07
N VAL A 42 -15.67 -0.41 -1.13
CA VAL A 42 -16.01 1.01 -1.26
C VAL A 42 -17.41 1.24 -1.79
N THR A 43 -17.86 0.45 -2.77
CA THR A 43 -19.14 0.66 -3.47
C THR A 43 -20.29 -0.13 -2.86
N CYS A 44 -20.03 -1.35 -2.36
CA CYS A 44 -21.07 -2.20 -1.77
C CYS A 44 -21.11 -2.08 -0.25
N LEU A 45 -19.96 -2.19 0.44
CA LEU A 45 -19.91 -2.11 1.90
C LEU A 45 -19.84 -0.67 2.42
N GLN A 46 -19.54 0.30 1.54
CA GLN A 46 -19.45 1.72 1.87
C GLN A 46 -18.53 2.01 3.05
N VAL A 47 -17.37 1.34 3.12
CA VAL A 47 -16.37 1.60 4.16
C VAL A 47 -16.02 3.08 4.23
N LYS A 48 -15.70 3.56 5.43
CA LYS A 48 -15.32 4.96 5.69
C LYS A 48 -13.82 5.20 5.73
N GLN A 49 -13.05 4.12 5.83
CA GLN A 49 -11.60 4.19 5.89
C GLN A 49 -10.98 3.00 5.14
N ILE A 50 -9.89 3.25 4.42
CA ILE A 50 -8.98 2.23 3.91
C ILE A 50 -7.63 2.42 4.58
N VAL A 51 -7.10 1.35 5.16
CA VAL A 51 -5.76 1.32 5.74
C VAL A 51 -4.85 0.44 4.87
N VAL A 52 -3.78 1.02 4.33
CA VAL A 52 -2.67 0.25 3.73
C VAL A 52 -1.62 0.02 4.80
N LEU A 53 -1.51 -1.24 5.26
CA LEU A 53 -0.61 -1.62 6.35
C LEU A 53 0.65 -2.32 5.82
N GLY A 54 1.74 -1.55 5.74
CA GLY A 54 3.10 -2.08 5.60
C GLY A 54 3.64 -2.64 6.92
N HIS A 55 4.77 -3.33 6.85
CA HIS A 55 5.42 -3.89 8.03
C HIS A 55 6.91 -4.10 7.84
N ALA A 56 7.64 -4.15 8.95
CA ALA A 56 9.06 -4.47 8.99
C ALA A 56 9.37 -5.86 8.43
N ASN A 57 10.55 -6.00 7.83
CA ASN A 57 11.07 -7.25 7.28
C ASN A 57 10.15 -7.85 6.20
N CYS A 58 9.55 -7.01 5.37
CA CYS A 58 8.69 -7.44 4.28
C CYS A 58 9.49 -8.22 3.24
N GLY A 59 9.23 -9.52 3.14
CA GLY A 59 9.95 -10.41 2.22
C GLY A 59 9.82 -10.00 0.75
N GLY A 60 8.67 -9.45 0.34
CA GLY A 60 8.45 -8.96 -1.02
C GLY A 60 9.28 -7.72 -1.35
N ILE A 61 9.31 -6.74 -0.44
CA ILE A 61 10.12 -5.53 -0.61
C ILE A 61 11.62 -5.85 -0.55
N ARG A 62 12.05 -6.73 0.36
CA ARG A 62 13.44 -7.19 0.40
C ARG A 62 13.84 -7.87 -0.91
N ALA A 63 13.02 -8.79 -1.42
CA ALA A 63 13.27 -9.47 -2.70
C ALA A 63 13.41 -8.47 -3.87
N LEU A 64 12.56 -7.44 -3.89
CA LEU A 64 12.61 -6.35 -4.87
C LEU A 64 13.89 -5.50 -4.76
N MET A 65 14.31 -5.17 -3.52
CA MET A 65 15.47 -4.30 -3.27
C MET A 65 16.80 -5.02 -3.46
N ASP A 66 16.93 -6.24 -2.95
CA ASP A 66 18.18 -7.02 -3.01
C ASP A 66 18.44 -7.58 -4.41
N ASN A 67 17.38 -7.74 -5.23
CA ASN A 67 17.45 -8.40 -6.53
C ASN A 67 18.24 -9.72 -6.46
N ASP A 68 18.01 -10.50 -5.41
CA ASP A 68 18.71 -11.74 -5.07
C ASP A 68 18.35 -12.92 -5.98
N GLY A 69 17.54 -12.66 -7.02
CA GLY A 69 17.03 -13.65 -7.95
C GLY A 69 15.84 -14.47 -7.43
N SER A 70 15.25 -14.11 -6.28
CA SER A 70 14.01 -14.72 -5.79
C SER A 70 12.81 -14.39 -6.68
N ILE A 71 12.75 -13.17 -7.24
CA ILE A 71 11.79 -12.78 -8.27
C ILE A 71 12.30 -13.29 -9.62
N LYS A 72 11.57 -14.22 -10.22
CA LYS A 72 11.91 -14.79 -11.53
C LYS A 72 11.21 -13.99 -12.64
N PRO A 73 11.92 -13.62 -13.73
CA PRO A 73 11.30 -12.99 -14.89
C PRO A 73 10.08 -13.77 -15.37
N ASP A 74 9.07 -13.04 -15.86
CA ASP A 74 7.84 -13.58 -16.44
C ASP A 74 6.99 -14.42 -15.46
N SER A 75 7.19 -14.26 -14.15
CA SER A 75 6.37 -14.89 -13.11
C SER A 75 5.27 -13.96 -12.60
N PHE A 76 4.24 -14.52 -11.95
CA PHE A 76 3.21 -13.71 -11.29
C PHE A 76 3.77 -12.72 -10.26
N ILE A 77 4.84 -13.11 -9.55
CA ILE A 77 5.49 -12.24 -8.56
C ILE A 77 6.24 -11.11 -9.25
N ASP A 78 6.89 -11.38 -10.39
CA ASP A 78 7.60 -10.35 -11.18
C ASP A 78 6.63 -9.26 -11.64
N SER A 79 5.56 -9.62 -12.35
CA SER A 79 4.54 -8.67 -12.77
C SER A 79 3.89 -7.93 -11.59
N TRP A 80 3.66 -8.62 -10.46
CA TRP A 80 3.08 -8.01 -9.27
C TRP A 80 4.01 -6.99 -8.62
N MET A 81 5.29 -7.32 -8.46
CA MET A 81 6.25 -6.46 -7.77
C MET A 81 6.62 -5.21 -8.58
N GLN A 82 6.33 -5.18 -9.88
CA GLN A 82 6.43 -3.95 -10.69
C GLN A 82 5.58 -2.79 -10.15
N ILE A 83 4.51 -3.07 -9.39
CA ILE A 83 3.70 -2.04 -8.71
C ILE A 83 4.55 -1.20 -7.74
N ALA A 84 5.57 -1.80 -7.13
CA ALA A 84 6.46 -1.14 -6.17
C ALA A 84 7.76 -0.58 -6.78
N GLU A 85 7.99 -0.75 -8.09
CA GLU A 85 9.18 -0.20 -8.76
C GLU A 85 9.33 1.33 -8.61
N PRO A 86 8.27 2.14 -8.70
CA PRO A 86 8.39 3.58 -8.43
C PRO A 86 8.95 3.88 -7.02
N ALA A 87 8.51 3.14 -6.00
CA ALA A 87 9.00 3.28 -4.63
C ALA A 87 10.48 2.87 -4.52
N ARG A 88 10.86 1.74 -5.14
CA ARG A 88 12.27 1.31 -5.22
C ARG A 88 13.14 2.36 -5.87
N ASN A 89 12.73 2.90 -7.02
CA ASN A 89 13.50 3.89 -7.76
C ASN A 89 13.67 5.19 -6.98
N GLU A 90 12.61 5.67 -6.31
CA GLU A 90 12.68 6.83 -5.42
C GLU A 90 13.70 6.62 -4.30
N VAL A 91 13.62 5.48 -3.61
CA VAL A 91 14.54 5.15 -2.51
C VAL A 91 15.99 4.96 -2.99
N LEU A 92 16.20 4.37 -4.17
CA LEU A 92 17.54 4.24 -4.74
C LEU A 92 18.15 5.58 -5.11
N SER A 93 17.33 6.58 -5.47
CA SER A 93 17.78 7.95 -5.78
C SER A 93 18.15 8.78 -4.54
N ARG A 94 17.82 8.32 -3.33
CA ARG A 94 18.17 9.00 -2.09
C ARG A 94 19.63 8.81 -1.71
N GLU A 95 20.30 9.93 -1.44
CA GLU A 95 21.71 9.97 -1.02
C GLU A 95 21.88 9.84 0.50
N ASP A 96 20.82 10.06 1.29
CA ASP A 96 20.85 10.03 2.75
C ASP A 96 20.72 8.61 3.35
N LEU A 97 20.56 7.59 2.50
CA LEU A 97 20.43 6.19 2.90
C LEU A 97 21.73 5.42 2.58
N GLU A 98 22.53 5.14 3.60
CA GLU A 98 23.89 4.60 3.43
C GLU A 98 23.91 3.07 3.33
N THR A 99 22.98 2.39 4.00
CA THR A 99 23.00 0.92 4.12
C THR A 99 21.85 0.24 3.38
N PRO A 100 22.01 -1.02 2.94
CA PRO A 100 20.91 -1.80 2.36
C PRO A 100 19.70 -1.91 3.29
N ALA A 101 19.94 -2.07 4.59
CA ALA A 101 18.86 -2.16 5.59
C ALA A 101 18.04 -0.86 5.67
N GLN A 102 18.70 0.31 5.67
CA GLN A 102 18.01 1.61 5.61
C GLN A 102 17.20 1.79 4.32
N ARG A 103 17.73 1.32 3.18
CA ARG A 103 17.01 1.37 1.90
C ARG A 103 15.80 0.45 1.90
N ILE A 104 15.90 -0.76 2.47
CA ILE A 104 14.76 -1.67 2.59
C ILE A 104 13.67 -1.06 3.49
N ASP A 105 14.02 -0.60 4.69
CA ASP A 105 13.07 0.06 5.61
C ASP A 105 12.39 1.28 4.98
N ALA A 106 13.16 2.11 4.27
CA ALA A 106 12.61 3.24 3.52
C ALA A 106 11.66 2.75 2.42
N CYS A 107 12.02 1.72 1.66
CA CYS A 107 11.19 1.19 0.58
C CYS A 107 9.89 0.55 1.10
N GLU A 108 9.91 -0.09 2.27
CA GLU A 108 8.70 -0.62 2.89
C GLU A 108 7.66 0.49 3.17
N LYS A 109 8.12 1.65 3.66
CA LYS A 109 7.28 2.83 3.92
C LYS A 109 6.89 3.54 2.64
N THR A 110 7.83 3.78 1.73
CA THR A 110 7.56 4.43 0.44
C THR A 110 6.56 3.63 -0.40
N ALA A 111 6.59 2.29 -0.37
CA ALA A 111 5.62 1.45 -1.07
C ALA A 111 4.18 1.60 -0.53
N VAL A 112 4.02 1.89 0.77
CA VAL A 112 2.72 2.23 1.37
C VAL A 112 2.20 3.53 0.78
N SER A 113 3.00 4.60 0.76
CA SER A 113 2.62 5.88 0.15
C SER A 113 2.26 5.74 -1.33
N TYR A 114 3.03 4.96 -2.11
CA TYR A 114 2.68 4.70 -3.51
C TYR A 114 1.38 3.90 -3.66
N SER A 115 1.08 2.99 -2.73
CA SER A 115 -0.20 2.27 -2.73
C SER A 115 -1.37 3.22 -2.42
N LEU A 116 -1.19 4.22 -1.54
CA LEU A 116 -2.21 5.27 -1.35
C LEU A 116 -2.41 6.11 -2.62
N LYS A 117 -1.31 6.48 -3.30
CA LYS A 117 -1.39 7.18 -4.60
C LYS A 117 -2.14 6.33 -5.64
N ASN A 118 -1.90 5.02 -5.66
CA ASN A 118 -2.62 4.10 -6.54
C ASN A 118 -4.11 4.01 -6.20
N LEU A 119 -4.49 4.01 -4.91
CA LEU A 119 -5.91 4.08 -4.51
C LEU A 119 -6.61 5.31 -5.13
N MET A 120 -5.95 6.47 -5.16
CA MET A 120 -6.48 7.70 -5.77
C MET A 120 -6.60 7.65 -7.30
N THR A 121 -6.09 6.61 -7.96
CA THR A 121 -6.32 6.40 -9.41
C THR A 121 -7.65 5.72 -9.70
N HIS A 122 -8.28 5.09 -8.70
CA HIS A 122 -9.61 4.46 -8.84
C HIS A 122 -10.70 5.53 -8.72
N PRO A 123 -11.52 5.77 -9.77
CA PRO A 123 -12.49 6.88 -9.77
C PRO A 123 -13.49 6.84 -8.61
N TRP A 124 -13.95 5.64 -8.24
CA TRP A 124 -14.89 5.42 -7.14
C TRP A 124 -14.28 5.55 -5.74
N ILE A 125 -12.95 5.46 -5.60
CA ILE A 125 -12.24 5.85 -4.37
C ILE A 125 -12.08 7.35 -4.33
N ARG A 126 -11.46 7.91 -5.37
CA ARG A 126 -11.17 9.35 -5.49
C ARG A 126 -12.40 10.20 -5.17
N SER A 127 -13.53 9.90 -5.81
CA SER A 127 -14.76 10.67 -5.62
C SER A 127 -15.23 10.68 -4.16
N ARG A 128 -15.03 9.59 -3.41
CA ARG A 128 -15.44 9.52 -1.99
C ARG A 128 -14.46 10.23 -1.07
N VAL A 129 -13.17 10.17 -1.37
CA VAL A 129 -12.15 10.93 -0.65
C VAL A 129 -12.36 12.43 -0.83
N GLU A 130 -12.56 12.89 -2.07
CA GLU A 130 -12.81 14.31 -2.38
C GLU A 130 -14.11 14.83 -1.74
N SER A 131 -15.12 13.98 -1.56
CA SER A 131 -16.35 14.33 -0.83
C SER A 131 -16.24 14.29 0.70
N GLY A 132 -15.13 13.75 1.25
CA GLY A 132 -14.96 13.55 2.70
C GLY A 132 -15.68 12.33 3.27
N ASP A 133 -16.12 11.40 2.42
CA ASP A 133 -16.85 10.18 2.80
C ASP A 133 -15.91 8.97 3.02
N LEU A 134 -14.62 9.10 2.69
CA LEU A 134 -13.62 8.05 2.76
C LEU A 134 -12.24 8.63 3.07
N ASP A 135 -11.56 8.10 4.09
CA ASP A 135 -10.17 8.44 4.41
C ASP A 135 -9.22 7.31 4.00
N LEU A 136 -8.04 7.66 3.51
CA LEU A 136 -6.98 6.70 3.17
C LEU A 136 -5.80 6.90 4.12
N VAL A 137 -5.42 5.86 4.86
CA VAL A 137 -4.33 5.91 5.84
C VAL A 137 -3.26 4.89 5.49
N GLY A 138 -2.02 5.35 5.43
CA GLY A 138 -0.84 4.50 5.30
C GLY A 138 -0.24 4.24 6.66
N CYS A 139 -0.13 2.98 7.06
CA CYS A 139 0.50 2.59 8.31
C CYS A 139 1.68 1.65 8.06
N TYR A 140 2.62 1.65 8.99
CA TYR A 140 3.75 0.74 9.03
C TYR A 140 3.86 0.11 10.41
N TYR A 141 3.89 -1.22 10.46
CA TYR A 141 4.07 -1.96 11.70
C TYR A 141 5.54 -2.33 11.91
N ASP A 142 6.18 -1.70 12.91
CA ASP A 142 7.52 -2.03 13.34
C ASP A 142 7.47 -3.28 14.23
N LEU A 143 7.86 -4.44 13.68
CA LEU A 143 7.90 -5.71 14.40
C LEU A 143 8.91 -5.73 15.55
N HIS A 144 9.96 -4.91 15.50
CA HIS A 144 10.99 -4.88 16.53
C HIS A 144 10.51 -4.10 17.75
N ARG A 145 9.76 -3.02 17.54
CA ARG A 145 9.21 -2.18 18.61
C ARG A 145 7.80 -2.58 19.04
N GLY A 146 7.08 -3.32 18.20
CA GLY A 146 5.67 -3.63 18.40
C GLY A 146 4.77 -2.41 18.19
N GLU A 147 5.22 -1.43 17.42
CA GLU A 147 4.58 -0.11 17.26
C GLU A 147 3.93 0.01 15.88
N LEU A 148 2.78 0.68 15.84
CA LEU A 148 2.13 1.11 14.61
C LEU A 148 2.46 2.58 14.36
N VAL A 149 3.04 2.87 13.20
CA VAL A 149 3.45 4.23 12.80
C VAL A 149 2.63 4.64 11.59
N GLU A 150 2.08 5.85 11.63
CA GLU A 150 1.47 6.47 10.45
C GLU A 150 2.57 6.94 9.49
N VAL A 151 2.43 6.57 8.23
CA VAL A 151 3.39 6.90 7.16
C VAL A 151 2.88 8.08 6.33
N ASP A 152 1.59 8.08 6.02
CA ASP A 152 0.97 9.01 5.07
C ASP A 152 -0.55 8.99 5.23
N GLU A 153 -1.23 10.08 4.85
CA GLU A 153 -2.68 10.22 4.94
C GLU A 153 -3.23 11.03 3.75
N ILE A 154 -4.26 10.47 3.10
CA ILE A 154 -5.01 11.17 2.05
C ILE A 154 -6.49 11.25 2.45
N ASN A 155 -6.96 12.47 2.71
CA ASN A 155 -8.35 12.79 3.02
C ASN A 155 -8.73 14.14 2.37
N ALA A 156 -9.99 14.55 2.49
CA ALA A 156 -10.46 15.81 1.90
C ALA A 156 -9.65 17.03 2.38
N ALA A 157 -9.20 17.04 3.64
CA ALA A 157 -8.43 18.15 4.20
C ALA A 157 -6.99 18.19 3.67
N SER A 158 -6.32 17.03 3.55
CA SER A 158 -4.96 16.96 3.03
C SER A 158 -4.90 17.24 1.53
N LEU A 159 -5.95 16.90 0.77
CA LEU A 159 -6.10 17.30 -0.64
C LEU A 159 -6.26 18.82 -0.79
N ALA A 160 -7.14 19.44 0.02
CA ALA A 160 -7.36 20.89 -0.05
C ALA A 160 -6.13 21.73 0.35
N ALA A 161 -5.19 21.15 1.11
CA ALA A 161 -3.93 21.80 1.49
C ALA A 161 -2.82 21.68 0.44
N ALA A 162 -2.98 20.81 -0.56
CA ALA A 162 -2.00 20.55 -1.61
C ALA A 162 -2.22 21.38 -2.90
N ASP A 163 -3.38 22.05 -3.01
CA ASP A 163 -3.76 22.99 -4.08
C ASP A 163 -3.34 24.44 -3.76
#